data_AF-A0A3B8ZN77-F1
#
_entry.id   AF-A0A3B8ZN77-F1
#
_cell.length_a   1.000
_cell.length_b   1.000
_cell.length_c   1.000
_cell.angle_alpha   90.00
_cell.angle_beta   90.00
_cell.angle_gamma   90.00
#
_symmetry.space_group_name_H-M   'P 1'
#
loop_
_entity.id
_entity.type
_entity.pdbx_description
1 polymer ?
#
loop_
_entity_poly.entity_id
_entity_poly.type
_entity_poly.pdbx_seq_one_letter_code
_entity_poly.pdbx_strand_id
1 'polypeptide(L)'
;EQAVIVVPAINAFRKQLFTSAWQASEGQMLQLAPSQVVDAAIWMLSPLVAQPQAAKTCENTWEIWVAGPGLKRYPTAGKDGRWGAAIRQWPEMEPHARWVAQIGWQRYLQGFQVEAHELAANYVRASAAEESSRFDAQKSSPSM
;
A
#
# COMPACT_ATOMS: atom_id res chain seq x y z
N GLU A 1 -20.45 -3.38 -13.35
CA GLU A 1 -19.05 -3.86 -13.45
C GLU A 1 -18.53 -4.22 -12.08
N GLN A 2 -17.72 -5.28 -11.97
CA GLN A 2 -17.19 -5.73 -10.69
C GLN A 2 -15.91 -4.95 -10.37
N ALA A 3 -15.95 -4.11 -9.35
CA ALA A 3 -14.75 -3.44 -8.84
C ALA A 3 -13.83 -4.45 -8.13
N VAL A 4 -12.53 -4.28 -8.29
CA VAL A 4 -11.51 -5.08 -7.58
C VAL A 4 -10.71 -4.18 -6.63
N ILE A 5 -10.27 -4.74 -5.51
CA ILE A 5 -9.41 -4.04 -4.56
C ILE A 5 -7.98 -4.46 -4.83
N VAL A 6 -7.13 -3.52 -5.20
CA VAL A 6 -5.71 -3.75 -5.44
C VAL A 6 -4.90 -3.31 -4.22
N VAL A 7 -4.11 -4.24 -3.69
CA VAL A 7 -3.25 -4.06 -2.52
C VAL A 7 -1.80 -4.35 -2.92
N PRO A 8 -1.00 -3.33 -3.25
CA PRO A 8 0.43 -3.54 -3.51
C PRO A 8 1.17 -3.96 -2.24
N ALA A 9 2.15 -4.85 -2.39
CA ALA A 9 3.02 -5.35 -1.35
C ALA A 9 4.48 -5.20 -1.79
N ILE A 10 5.19 -4.22 -1.23
CA ILE A 10 6.59 -3.94 -1.53
C ILE A 10 7.40 -4.11 -0.26
N ASN A 11 8.52 -4.84 -0.33
CA ASN A 11 9.39 -5.07 0.82
C ASN A 11 9.89 -3.74 1.43
N ALA A 12 9.74 -3.60 2.73
CA ALA A 12 10.40 -2.56 3.52
C ALA A 12 11.40 -3.20 4.52
N PHE A 13 12.15 -2.36 5.24
CA PHE A 13 13.12 -2.84 6.23
C PHE A 13 12.44 -3.48 7.46
N ARG A 14 13.17 -4.34 8.18
CA ARG A 14 12.77 -4.88 9.51
C ARG A 14 11.42 -5.61 9.55
N LYS A 15 11.15 -6.51 8.59
CA LYS A 15 9.90 -7.29 8.51
C LYS A 15 8.65 -6.43 8.31
N GLN A 16 8.80 -5.35 7.54
CA GLN A 16 7.70 -4.45 7.20
C GLN A 16 7.43 -4.46 5.68
N LEU A 17 6.29 -3.93 5.29
CA LEU A 17 5.86 -3.76 3.92
C LEU A 17 5.44 -2.32 3.68
N PHE A 18 5.83 -1.75 2.54
CA PHE A 18 5.10 -0.63 1.95
C PHE A 18 3.85 -1.18 1.28
N THR A 19 2.70 -0.60 1.62
CA THR A 19 1.40 -1.01 1.08
C THR A 19 0.46 0.18 0.96
N SER A 20 -0.64 -0.02 0.24
CA SER A 20 -1.78 0.90 0.11
C SER A 20 -3.00 0.08 -0.32
N ALA A 21 -4.16 0.70 -0.49
CA ALA A 21 -5.34 0.05 -1.03
C ALA A 21 -6.02 0.95 -2.05
N TRP A 22 -6.41 0.34 -3.17
CA TRP A 22 -7.03 1.02 -4.29
C TRP A 22 -8.24 0.23 -4.75
N GLN A 23 -9.33 0.91 -5.06
CA GLN A 23 -10.43 0.34 -5.83
C GLN A 23 -10.12 0.59 -7.30
N ALA A 24 -10.13 -0.46 -8.12
CA ALA A 24 -9.99 -0.35 -9.55
C ALA A 24 -11.29 -0.79 -10.24
N SER A 25 -11.74 0.05 -11.17
CA SER A 25 -12.84 -0.21 -12.11
C SER A 25 -12.41 0.23 -13.51
N GLU A 26 -13.27 0.07 -14.52
CA GLU A 26 -12.91 0.39 -15.89
C GLU A 26 -12.49 1.87 -16.04
N GLY A 27 -11.21 2.09 -16.33
CA GLY A 27 -10.63 3.42 -16.51
C GLY A 27 -10.47 4.26 -15.24
N GLN A 28 -10.79 3.74 -14.05
CA GLN A 28 -10.73 4.48 -12.80
C GLN A 28 -9.98 3.73 -11.70
N MET A 29 -9.15 4.47 -10.96
CA MET A 29 -8.56 4.01 -9.71
C MET A 29 -8.84 5.02 -8.61
N LEU A 30 -9.50 4.57 -7.55
CA LEU A 30 -9.77 5.36 -6.35
C LEU A 30 -8.89 4.86 -5.21
N GLN A 31 -8.19 5.76 -4.53
CA GLN A 31 -7.42 5.40 -3.34
C GLN A 31 -8.38 5.16 -2.17
N LEU A 32 -8.34 3.97 -1.58
CA LEU A 32 -9.12 3.60 -0.40
C LEU A 32 -8.32 3.77 0.90
N ALA A 33 -7.00 3.58 0.81
CA ALA A 33 -6.08 3.84 1.91
C ALA A 33 -4.77 4.43 1.38
N PRO A 34 -4.17 5.40 2.10
CA PRO A 34 -2.92 6.02 1.71
C PRO A 34 -1.77 5.00 1.70
N SER A 35 -0.67 5.36 1.03
CA SER A 35 0.58 4.63 1.17
C SER A 35 1.05 4.65 2.63
N GLN A 36 1.40 3.49 3.17
CA GLN A 36 1.85 3.32 4.55
C GLN A 36 2.87 2.19 4.69
N VAL A 37 3.60 2.18 5.81
CA VAL A 37 4.46 1.07 6.22
C VAL A 37 3.75 0.29 7.31
N VAL A 38 3.61 -1.02 7.12
CA VAL A 38 2.93 -1.92 8.06
C VAL A 38 3.82 -3.08 8.48
N ASP A 39 3.56 -3.66 9.64
CA ASP A 39 4.18 -4.92 10.05
C ASP A 39 3.71 -6.06 9.14
N ALA A 40 4.67 -6.83 8.62
CA ALA A 40 4.36 -7.89 7.66
C ALA A 40 3.56 -9.05 8.29
N ALA A 41 3.75 -9.35 9.57
CA ALA A 41 2.99 -10.41 10.24
C ALA A 41 1.51 -10.04 10.36
N ILE A 42 1.20 -8.79 10.71
CA ILE A 42 -0.19 -8.29 10.73
C ILE A 42 -0.79 -8.31 9.33
N TRP A 43 -0.03 -7.84 8.33
CA TRP A 43 -0.50 -7.74 6.96
C TRP A 43 -0.79 -9.12 6.32
N MET A 44 0.03 -10.14 6.59
CA MET A 44 -0.19 -11.50 6.06
C MET A 44 -1.50 -12.14 6.55
N LEU A 45 -1.99 -11.76 7.73
CA LEU A 45 -3.27 -12.24 8.28
C LEU A 45 -4.47 -11.64 7.54
N SER A 46 -4.40 -10.35 7.21
CA SER A 46 -5.39 -9.65 6.43
C SER A 46 -4.81 -8.35 5.86
N PRO A 47 -4.58 -8.29 4.53
CA PRO A 47 -4.07 -7.11 3.86
C PRO A 47 -4.94 -5.86 4.02
N LEU A 48 -6.24 -6.03 4.30
CA LEU A 48 -7.18 -4.94 4.54
C LEU A 48 -7.32 -4.57 6.02
N VAL A 49 -7.08 -5.47 6.98
CA VAL A 49 -7.05 -5.12 8.41
C VAL A 49 -5.89 -4.18 8.73
N ALA A 50 -4.76 -4.35 8.04
CA ALA A 50 -3.67 -3.38 8.08
C ALA A 50 -4.08 -1.99 7.51
N GLN A 51 -5.25 -1.88 6.89
CA GLN A 51 -5.76 -0.70 6.18
C GLN A 51 -7.21 -0.39 6.58
N PRO A 52 -7.46 0.06 7.82
CA PRO A 52 -8.82 0.18 8.37
C PRO A 52 -9.72 1.16 7.59
N GLN A 53 -9.14 2.09 6.84
CA GLN A 53 -9.90 3.00 5.97
C GLN A 53 -10.49 2.26 4.77
N ALA A 54 -9.70 1.41 4.11
CA ALA A 54 -10.16 0.59 3.01
C ALA A 54 -11.22 -0.44 3.46
N ALA A 55 -11.03 -1.03 4.64
CA ALA A 55 -11.96 -2.02 5.18
C ALA A 55 -13.39 -1.48 5.41
N LYS A 56 -13.57 -0.16 5.60
CA LYS A 56 -14.90 0.47 5.74
C LYS A 56 -15.63 0.63 4.41
N THR A 57 -14.88 0.69 3.32
CA THR A 57 -15.40 0.94 1.96
C THR A 57 -15.56 -0.33 1.13
N CYS A 58 -15.06 -1.47 1.62
CA CYS A 58 -15.16 -2.74 0.91
C CYS A 58 -16.52 -3.39 1.17
N GLU A 59 -17.30 -3.65 0.12
CA GLU A 59 -18.42 -4.57 0.20
C GLU A 59 -17.89 -6.02 0.25
N ASN A 60 -18.58 -6.92 0.96
CA ASN A 60 -18.17 -8.33 1.16
C ASN A 60 -18.02 -9.16 -0.14
N THR A 61 -18.30 -8.57 -1.31
CA THR A 61 -18.32 -9.23 -2.62
C THR A 61 -17.13 -8.86 -3.51
N TRP A 62 -16.30 -7.91 -3.10
CA TRP A 62 -15.20 -7.43 -3.94
C TRP A 62 -14.01 -8.38 -3.86
N GLU A 63 -13.43 -8.69 -5.01
CA GLU A 63 -12.22 -9.52 -5.09
C GLU A 63 -10.99 -8.70 -4.68
N ILE A 64 -10.09 -9.30 -3.89
CA ILE A 64 -8.87 -8.64 -3.44
C ILE A 64 -7.70 -9.18 -4.25
N TRP A 65 -6.97 -8.29 -4.91
CA TRP A 65 -5.77 -8.59 -5.66
C TRP A 65 -4.57 -8.02 -4.93
N VAL A 66 -3.70 -8.90 -4.47
CA VAL A 66 -2.46 -8.53 -3.82
C VAL A 66 -1.32 -8.71 -4.82
N ALA A 67 -0.50 -7.68 -4.99
CA ALA A 67 0.49 -7.66 -6.07
C ALA A 67 1.83 -7.12 -5.59
N GLY A 68 2.93 -7.68 -6.10
CA GLY A 68 4.27 -7.13 -5.91
C GLY A 68 5.28 -8.05 -5.21
N PRO A 69 6.56 -7.63 -5.19
CA PRO A 69 7.67 -8.46 -4.76
C PRO A 69 7.67 -8.78 -3.26
N GLY A 70 6.88 -8.07 -2.45
CA GLY A 70 6.67 -8.38 -1.04
C GLY A 70 6.09 -9.77 -0.81
N LEU A 71 5.25 -10.25 -1.74
CA LEU A 71 4.60 -11.55 -1.66
C LEU A 71 5.57 -12.73 -1.70
N LYS A 72 6.74 -12.57 -2.31
CA LYS A 72 7.79 -13.61 -2.34
C LYS A 72 8.31 -13.93 -0.94
N ARG A 73 8.25 -12.97 -0.02
CA ARG A 73 8.73 -13.09 1.36
C ARG A 73 7.59 -13.20 2.38
N TYR A 74 6.46 -12.58 2.08
CA TYR A 74 5.31 -12.47 2.96
C TYR A 74 4.03 -12.87 2.18
N PRO A 75 3.80 -14.17 1.94
CA PRO A 75 2.58 -14.62 1.27
C PRO A 75 1.37 -14.43 2.18
N THR A 76 0.22 -14.09 1.61
CA THR A 76 -1.04 -13.98 2.38
C THR A 76 -1.77 -15.32 2.38
N ALA A 77 -2.66 -15.53 3.35
CA ALA A 77 -3.67 -16.57 3.20
C ALA A 77 -4.51 -16.29 1.93
N GLY A 78 -4.88 -17.32 1.16
CA GLY A 78 -5.67 -17.18 -0.07
C GLY A 78 -7.10 -16.63 0.12
N LYS A 79 -7.45 -16.26 1.35
CA LYS A 79 -8.67 -15.57 1.75
C LYS A 79 -8.35 -14.54 2.81
N ASP A 80 -9.06 -13.42 2.81
CA ASP A 80 -8.96 -12.46 3.89
C ASP A 80 -9.56 -13.05 5.17
N GLY A 81 -8.78 -13.11 6.26
CA GLY A 81 -9.20 -13.75 7.51
C GLY A 81 -10.38 -13.09 8.21
N ARG A 82 -10.70 -11.83 7.89
CA ARG A 82 -11.80 -11.07 8.50
C ARG A 82 -13.01 -10.98 7.59
N TRP A 83 -12.80 -10.86 6.29
CA TRP A 83 -13.86 -10.57 5.31
C TRP A 83 -14.25 -11.77 4.45
N GLY A 84 -13.46 -12.86 4.47
CA GLY A 84 -13.73 -14.07 3.69
C GLY A 84 -13.59 -13.90 2.17
N ALA A 85 -13.27 -12.69 1.70
CA ALA A 85 -13.04 -12.38 0.30
C ALA A 85 -11.86 -13.19 -0.25
N ALA A 86 -12.01 -13.70 -1.48
CA ALA A 86 -10.94 -14.41 -2.16
C ALA A 86 -9.78 -13.45 -2.43
N ILE A 87 -8.56 -13.89 -2.11
CA ILE A 87 -7.34 -13.15 -2.39
C ILE A 87 -6.63 -13.79 -3.58
N ARG A 88 -6.52 -13.05 -4.67
CA ARG A 88 -5.58 -13.37 -5.76
C ARG A 88 -4.22 -12.77 -5.46
N GLN A 89 -3.18 -13.56 -5.65
CA GLN A 89 -1.80 -13.14 -5.42
C GLN A 89 -1.05 -13.07 -6.76
N TRP A 90 -0.37 -11.95 -7.00
CA TRP A 90 0.43 -11.73 -8.20
C TRP A 90 1.86 -11.30 -7.81
N PRO A 91 2.72 -12.25 -7.42
CA PRO A 91 4.05 -11.96 -6.88
C PRO A 91 5.05 -11.46 -7.94
N GLU A 92 4.82 -11.73 -9.22
CA GLU A 92 5.66 -11.22 -10.33
C GLU A 92 5.22 -9.87 -10.87
N MET A 93 4.18 -9.24 -10.30
CA MET A 93 3.76 -7.91 -10.72
C MET A 93 4.85 -6.90 -10.36
N GLU A 94 5.53 -6.39 -11.37
CA GLU A 94 6.52 -5.32 -11.23
C GLU A 94 6.02 -4.06 -11.95
N PRO A 95 6.23 -2.87 -11.38
CA PRO A 95 5.85 -1.63 -12.03
C PRO A 95 6.69 -1.45 -13.31
N HIS A 96 6.04 -1.57 -14.46
CA HIS A 96 6.71 -1.30 -15.74
C HIS A 96 6.74 0.19 -16.04
N ALA A 97 7.88 0.68 -16.56
CA ALA A 97 8.06 2.07 -16.98
C ALA A 97 6.97 2.55 -17.96
N ARG A 98 6.50 1.66 -18.85
CA ARG A 98 5.39 1.97 -19.78
C ARG A 98 4.10 2.39 -19.06
N TRP A 99 3.78 1.76 -17.93
CA TRP A 99 2.57 2.08 -17.16
C TRP A 99 2.72 3.41 -16.44
N VAL A 100 3.90 3.67 -15.88
CA VAL A 100 4.23 4.96 -15.26
C VAL A 100 4.10 6.08 -16.29
N ALA A 101 4.65 5.90 -17.49
CA ALA A 101 4.54 6.85 -18.58
C ALA A 101 3.08 7.06 -19.03
N GLN A 102 2.30 5.99 -19.17
CA GLN A 102 0.90 6.06 -19.55
C GLN A 102 0.05 6.82 -18.51
N ILE A 103 0.23 6.52 -17.22
CA ILE A 103 -0.45 7.23 -16.13
C ILE A 103 -0.06 8.71 -16.12
N GLY A 104 1.23 9.02 -16.29
CA GLY A 104 1.73 10.39 -16.39
C GLY A 104 1.11 11.14 -17.56
N TRP A 105 1.04 10.52 -18.74
CA TRP A 105 0.42 11.10 -19.93
C TRP A 105 -1.07 11.36 -19.76
N GLN A 106 -1.81 10.42 -19.15
CA GLN A 106 -3.24 10.60 -18.84
C GLN A 106 -3.46 11.79 -17.89
N ARG A 107 -2.63 11.94 -16.86
CA ARG A 107 -2.69 13.07 -15.93
C ARG A 107 -2.38 14.40 -16.63
N TYR A 108 -1.37 14.42 -17.49
CA TYR A 108 -1.03 15.57 -18.32
C TYR A 108 -2.21 16.01 -19.20
N LEU A 109 -2.88 15.07 -19.88
CA LEU A 109 -4.06 15.36 -20.70
C LEU A 109 -5.26 15.87 -19.88
N GLN A 110 -5.33 15.56 -18.58
CA GLN A 110 -6.33 16.08 -17.65
C GLN A 110 -5.95 17.47 -17.09
N GLY A 111 -4.87 18.08 -17.56
CA GLY A 111 -4.37 19.37 -17.09
C GLY A 111 -3.59 19.30 -15.79
N PHE A 112 -3.26 18.10 -15.30
CA PHE A 112 -2.41 17.95 -14.13
C PHE A 112 -0.94 18.08 -14.52
N GLN A 113 -0.32 19.18 -14.10
CA GLN A 113 1.09 19.46 -14.26
C GLN A 113 1.62 20.00 -12.94
N VAL A 114 2.87 19.66 -12.62
CA VAL A 114 3.58 20.13 -11.44
C VAL A 114 4.98 20.53 -11.87
N GLU A 115 5.44 21.67 -11.40
CA GLU A 115 6.80 22.14 -11.61
C GLU A 115 7.79 21.31 -10.78
N ALA A 116 9.04 21.24 -11.22
CA ALA A 116 10.06 20.42 -10.56
C ALA A 116 10.25 20.76 -9.07
N HIS A 117 10.07 22.03 -8.69
CA HIS A 117 10.20 22.49 -7.31
C HIS A 117 8.98 22.20 -6.43
N GLU A 118 7.84 21.84 -7.04
CA GLU A 118 6.60 21.45 -6.35
C GLU A 118 6.56 19.94 -6.04
N LEU A 119 7.51 19.18 -6.61
CA LEU A 119 7.61 17.74 -6.38
C LEU A 119 8.00 17.45 -4.92
N ALA A 120 7.02 16.99 -4.15
CA ALA A 120 7.25 16.44 -2.82
C ALA A 120 7.41 14.92 -2.91
N ALA A 121 8.53 14.41 -2.39
CA ALA A 121 8.69 12.98 -2.21
C ALA A 121 7.69 12.48 -1.16
N ASN A 122 7.01 11.37 -1.48
CA ASN A 122 6.10 10.71 -0.55
C ASN A 122 6.91 9.90 0.47
N TYR A 123 7.46 10.56 1.50
CA TYR A 123 8.15 9.91 2.61
C TYR A 123 7.13 9.24 3.54
N VAL A 124 6.79 7.99 3.21
CA VAL A 124 5.82 7.16 3.94
C VAL A 124 6.31 6.76 5.35
N ARG A 125 7.59 6.98 5.63
CA ARG A 125 8.24 6.73 6.91
C ARG A 125 9.21 7.86 7.22
N ALA A 126 9.32 8.18 8.50
CA ALA A 126 10.42 8.99 9.00
C ALA A 126 11.76 8.34 8.60
N SER A 127 12.75 9.16 8.26
CA SER A 127 14.09 8.69 7.91
C SER A 127 14.67 7.81 9.03
N ALA A 128 15.62 6.93 8.68
CA ALA A 128 16.30 6.10 9.68
C ALA A 128 16.95 6.94 10.81
N ALA A 129 17.32 8.19 10.52
CA ALA A 129 17.80 9.15 11.50
C ALA A 129 16.68 9.57 12.47
N GLU A 130 15.52 9.97 11.97
CA GLU A 130 14.36 10.38 12.80
C GLU A 130 13.84 9.24 13.68
N GLU A 131 13.94 7.99 13.24
CA GLU A 131 13.61 6.84 14.08
C GLU A 131 14.59 6.63 15.22
N SER A 132 15.90 6.78 14.95
CA SER A 132 16.93 6.64 15.98
C SER A 132 16.77 7.71 17.07
N SER A 133 16.50 8.96 16.67
CA SER A 133 16.24 10.07 17.59
C SER A 133 15.03 9.84 18.50
N ARG A 134 13.97 9.19 18.00
CA ARG A 134 12.79 8.83 18.80
C ARG A 134 13.09 7.76 19.84
N PHE A 135 13.93 6.78 19.50
CA PHE A 135 14.38 5.76 20.45
C PHE A 135 15.25 6.36 21.57
N ASP A 136 16.10 7.33 21.24
CA ASP A 136 16.94 8.01 22.23
C ASP A 136 16.14 8.96 23.12
N ALA A 137 15.11 9.63 22.58
CA ALA A 137 14.17 10.46 23.33
C ALA A 137 13.28 9.65 24.29
N GLN A 138 12.91 8.42 23.93
CA GLN A 138 12.13 7.53 24.81
C GLN A 138 12.97 6.94 25.95
N LYS A 139 14.27 6.66 25.72
CA LYS A 139 15.18 6.20 26.79
C LYS A 139 15.52 7.29 27.81
N SER A 140 15.42 8.55 27.43
CA SER A 140 15.75 9.71 28.26
C SER A 140 14.57 10.29 29.03
N SER A 141 13.37 9.74 28.88
CA SER A 141 12.22 10.09 29.72
C SER A 141 12.27 9.29 31.02
N PRO A 142 12.58 9.91 32.18
CA PRO A 142 12.52 9.20 33.46
C PRO A 142 11.07 8.90 33.78
N SER A 143 10.79 7.66 34.16
CA SER A 143 9.50 7.28 34.75
C SER A 143 9.32 8.07 36.05
N MET A 144 8.33 8.99 36.07
CA MET A 144 7.80 9.54 37.32
C MET A 144 6.84 8.54 37.96
#